data_AF-A0A3B8IA57-F1
#
_entry.id   AF-A0A3B8IA57-F1
#
_cell.length_a   1.000
_cell.length_b   1.000
_cell.length_c   1.000
_cell.angle_alpha   90.00
_cell.angle_beta   90.00
_cell.angle_gamma   90.00
#
_symmetry.space_group_name_H-M   'P 1'
#
loop_
_entity.id
_entity.type
_entity.pdbx_description
1 polymer ?
#
loop_
_entity_poly.entity_id
_entity_poly.type
_entity_poly.pdbx_seq_one_letter_code
_entity_poly.pdbx_strand_id
1 'polypeptide(L)'
;LSKFSPIKVRKGTLGQPSGDTWARRGLVIFQFAVSVILLVAVSVVYRQVKYTQNMHLGYNQEFLIRVGMDGSLEAKLDVFLEEAAKLPGVQSASATSHSMMGHNSSTNGVSWEGKNPDDRIPFELYWVHPGVFET
;
A
#
# COMPACT_ATOMS: atom_id res chain seq x y z
N LEU A 1 28.91 -2.44 71.06
CA LEU A 1 29.16 -1.02 70.76
C LEU A 1 30.60 -0.70 70.33
N SER A 2 31.35 -1.63 69.70
CA SER A 2 32.68 -1.26 69.20
C SER A 2 33.08 -2.11 67.99
N LYS A 3 33.71 -1.46 67.00
CA LYS A 3 34.07 -1.89 65.63
C LYS A 3 33.18 -1.35 64.49
N PHE A 4 32.85 -0.06 64.54
CA PHE A 4 32.69 0.72 63.31
C PHE A 4 34.04 1.34 62.94
N SER A 5 34.70 0.77 61.94
CA SER A 5 35.93 1.30 61.37
C SER A 5 35.60 2.50 60.46
N PRO A 6 35.84 3.76 60.87
CA PRO A 6 35.38 4.95 60.16
C PRO A 6 36.26 5.32 58.95
N ILE A 7 37.07 4.38 58.46
CA ILE A 7 38.04 4.61 57.38
C ILE A 7 37.50 4.19 56.02
N LYS A 8 36.42 3.41 55.95
CA LYS A 8 35.78 3.03 54.67
C LYS A 8 34.74 4.02 54.16
N VAL A 9 34.41 5.07 54.92
CA VAL A 9 33.41 6.06 54.52
C VAL A 9 34.03 7.26 53.79
N ARG A 10 35.36 7.44 53.89
CA ARG A 10 36.12 8.55 53.27
C ARG A 10 37.07 8.09 52.17
N LYS A 11 36.70 7.04 51.45
CA LYS A 11 37.12 6.79 50.07
C LYS A 11 35.85 6.38 49.39
N GLY A 12 35.29 7.31 48.60
CA GLY A 12 34.00 7.13 47.94
C GLY A 12 33.91 5.71 47.40
N THR A 13 32.91 4.98 47.86
CA THR A 13 32.40 3.86 47.10
C THR A 13 31.86 4.49 45.83
N LEU A 14 32.76 4.72 44.86
CA LEU A 14 32.44 4.90 43.46
C LEU A 14 31.50 3.74 43.17
N GLY A 15 30.21 4.06 43.11
CA GLY A 15 29.14 3.09 43.06
C GLY A 15 29.48 2.13 41.94
N GLN A 16 29.80 0.89 42.31
CA GLN A 16 30.06 -0.16 41.35
C GLN A 16 28.81 -0.21 40.48
N PRO A 17 28.88 0.05 39.16
CA PRO A 17 27.69 0.05 38.33
C PRO A 17 27.20 -1.39 38.33
N SER A 18 26.19 -1.66 39.15
CA SER A 18 25.51 -2.94 39.17
C SER A 18 25.02 -3.19 37.76
N GLY A 19 25.48 -4.27 37.11
CA GLY A 19 25.18 -4.57 35.70
C GLY A 19 23.67 -4.57 35.39
N ASP A 20 22.86 -4.78 36.43
CA ASP A 20 21.41 -4.65 36.45
C ASP A 20 20.89 -3.24 36.02
N THR A 21 21.61 -2.18 36.38
CA THR A 21 21.29 -0.80 35.96
C THR A 21 21.64 -0.54 34.50
N TRP A 22 22.72 -1.13 33.99
CA TRP A 22 23.10 -1.00 32.57
C TRP A 22 22.17 -1.81 31.66
N ALA A 23 21.79 -3.02 32.06
CA ALA A 23 20.84 -3.85 31.32
C ALA A 23 19.48 -3.16 31.17
N ARG A 24 18.94 -2.58 32.26
CA ARG A 24 17.70 -1.80 32.21
C ARG A 24 17.80 -0.57 31.31
N ARG A 25 18.89 0.19 31.41
CA ARG A 25 19.10 1.38 30.56
C ARG A 25 19.21 1.02 29.09
N GLY A 26 19.93 -0.05 28.75
CA GLY A 26 20.03 -0.54 27.36
C GLY A 26 18.67 -0.97 26.81
N LEU A 27 17.89 -1.71 27.61
CA LEU A 27 16.55 -2.16 27.21
C LEU A 27 15.60 -0.98 26.96
N VAL A 28 15.63 0.06 27.80
CA VAL A 28 14.80 1.26 27.63
C VAL A 28 15.16 2.03 26.36
N ILE A 29 16.46 2.16 26.05
CA ILE A 29 16.92 2.82 24.82
C ILE A 29 16.48 2.02 23.58
N PHE A 30 16.59 0.69 23.63
CA PHE A 30 16.14 -0.17 22.55
C PHE A 30 14.63 -0.05 22.31
N GLN A 31 13.83 -0.11 23.38
CA GLN A 31 12.37 0.07 23.30
C GLN A 31 12.00 1.41 22.70
N PHE A 32 12.64 2.49 23.14
CA PHE A 32 12.39 3.82 22.61
C PHE A 32 12.77 3.93 21.12
N ALA A 33 13.91 3.37 20.72
CA ALA A 33 14.34 3.35 19.33
C ALA A 33 13.32 2.63 18.42
N VAL A 34 12.84 1.45 18.84
CA VAL A 34 11.83 0.70 18.09
C VAL A 34 10.53 1.49 17.96
N SER A 35 10.08 2.18 19.02
CA SER A 35 8.88 3.03 18.96
C SER A 35 9.04 4.19 17.98
N VAL A 36 10.20 4.86 17.95
CA VAL A 36 10.46 5.95 16.99
C VAL A 36 10.48 5.44 15.55
N ILE A 37 11.13 4.30 15.29
CA ILE A 37 11.17 3.67 13.97
C ILE A 37 9.74 3.33 13.50
N LEU A 38 8.93 2.73 14.38
CA LEU A 38 7.55 2.37 14.05
C LEU A 38 6.70 3.61 13.74
N LEU A 39 6.84 4.68 14.52
CA LEU A 39 6.14 5.95 14.26
C LEU A 39 6.49 6.53 12.88
N VAL A 40 7.77 6.52 12.52
CA VAL A 40 8.23 6.99 11.20
C VAL A 40 7.70 6.09 10.09
N ALA A 41 7.79 4.76 10.26
CA ALA A 41 7.30 3.80 9.27
C ALA A 41 5.80 3.96 9.00
N VAL A 42 4.98 4.05 10.06
CA VAL A 42 3.53 4.29 9.93
C VAL A 42 3.26 5.65 9.28
N SER A 43 4.02 6.70 9.62
CA SER A 43 3.87 8.02 9.00
C SER A 43 4.15 8.00 7.50
N VAL A 44 5.19 7.29 7.07
CA VAL A 44 5.54 7.12 5.65
C VAL A 44 4.46 6.34 4.92
N VAL A 45 4.02 5.20 5.46
CA VAL A 45 2.93 4.40 4.87
C VAL A 45 1.65 5.21 4.81
N TYR A 46 1.29 5.95 5.85
CA TYR A 46 0.12 6.83 5.86
C TYR A 46 0.22 7.90 4.77
N ARG A 47 1.39 8.52 4.60
CA ARG A 47 1.62 9.48 3.51
C ARG A 47 1.52 8.83 2.13
N GLN A 48 2.03 7.61 1.97
CA GLN A 48 1.91 6.86 0.72
C GLN A 48 0.45 6.51 0.42
N VAL A 49 -0.30 5.98 1.38
CA VAL A 49 -1.74 5.66 1.22
C VAL A 49 -2.53 6.93 0.91
N LYS A 50 -2.29 8.02 1.63
CA LYS A 50 -2.95 9.31 1.38
C LYS A 50 -2.58 9.87 0.00
N TYR A 51 -1.34 9.69 -0.45
CA TYR A 51 -0.92 10.07 -1.79
C TYR A 51 -1.64 9.24 -2.85
N THR A 52 -1.73 7.91 -2.67
CA THR A 52 -2.48 7.03 -3.56
C THR A 52 -3.98 7.34 -3.58
N GLN A 53 -4.57 7.70 -2.44
CA GLN A 53 -5.98 8.09 -2.34
C GLN A 53 -6.27 9.46 -2.95
N ASN A 54 -5.31 10.39 -2.89
CA ASN A 54 -5.43 11.73 -3.48
C ASN A 54 -4.86 11.83 -4.90
N MET A 55 -4.26 10.75 -5.41
CA MET A 55 -3.86 10.67 -6.80
C MET A 55 -5.15 10.67 -7.60
N HIS A 56 -5.35 11.71 -8.40
CA HIS A 56 -6.53 11.83 -9.23
C HIS A 56 -6.55 10.62 -10.17
N LEU A 57 -7.42 9.67 -9.89
CA LEU A 57 -7.53 8.41 -10.63
C LEU A 57 -7.98 8.62 -12.10
N GLY A 58 -8.20 9.88 -12.53
CA GLY A 58 -8.76 10.22 -13.83
C GLY A 58 -10.26 9.96 -13.94
N TYR A 59 -10.90 9.42 -12.89
CA TYR A 59 -12.33 9.15 -12.85
C TYR A 59 -12.91 9.48 -11.46
N ASN A 60 -14.16 9.96 -11.43
CA ASN A 60 -14.84 10.30 -10.18
C ASN A 60 -15.52 9.05 -9.58
N GLN A 61 -15.06 8.61 -8.41
CA GLN A 61 -15.62 7.43 -7.73
C GLN A 61 -17.07 7.62 -7.25
N GLU A 62 -17.53 8.86 -7.06
CA GLU A 62 -18.87 9.17 -6.53
C GLU A 62 -19.99 8.93 -7.55
N PHE A 63 -19.68 8.85 -8.85
CA PHE A 63 -20.67 8.68 -9.92
C PHE A 63 -20.53 7.36 -10.69
N LEU A 64 -19.84 6.37 -10.12
CA LEU A 64 -19.68 5.05 -10.74
C LEU A 64 -20.80 4.10 -10.35
N ILE A 65 -21.66 3.77 -11.31
CA ILE A 65 -22.63 2.68 -11.19
C ILE A 65 -22.00 1.43 -11.83
N ARG A 66 -21.74 0.39 -11.02
CA ARG A 66 -21.29 -0.91 -11.53
C ARG A 66 -22.48 -1.84 -11.69
N VAL A 67 -22.67 -2.34 -12.90
CA VAL A 67 -23.63 -3.39 -13.20
C VAL A 67 -22.86 -4.67 -13.45
N GLY A 68 -23.18 -5.74 -12.70
CA GLY A 68 -22.60 -7.05 -12.93
C GLY A 68 -23.09 -7.61 -14.26
N MET A 69 -22.17 -8.00 -15.15
CA MET A 69 -22.52 -8.67 -16.39
C MET A 69 -22.82 -10.14 -16.08
N ASP A 70 -24.08 -10.53 -16.23
CA ASP A 70 -24.50 -11.94 -16.28
C ASP A 70 -24.55 -12.38 -17.76
N GLY A 71 -24.36 -13.67 -18.06
CA GLY A 71 -24.00 -14.18 -19.39
C GLY A 71 -24.94 -13.83 -20.57
N SER A 72 -26.16 -13.33 -20.29
CA SER A 72 -27.06 -12.78 -21.32
C SER A 72 -26.78 -11.33 -21.71
N LEU A 73 -26.14 -10.57 -20.81
CA LEU A 73 -25.75 -9.18 -20.97
C LEU A 73 -24.43 -9.05 -21.76
N GLU A 74 -23.54 -10.04 -21.66
CA GLU A 74 -22.29 -10.08 -22.42
C GLU A 74 -22.55 -10.14 -23.94
N ALA A 75 -23.52 -10.96 -24.37
CA ALA A 75 -23.93 -11.05 -25.77
C ALA A 75 -24.68 -9.80 -26.31
N LYS A 76 -25.11 -8.89 -25.43
CA LYS A 76 -25.88 -7.68 -25.78
C LYS A 76 -25.22 -6.40 -25.25
N LEU A 77 -23.93 -6.46 -24.95
CA LEU A 77 -23.19 -5.38 -24.34
C LEU A 77 -23.32 -4.09 -25.14
N ASP A 78 -23.11 -4.15 -26.46
CA ASP A 78 -23.11 -2.97 -27.32
C ASP A 78 -24.46 -2.23 -27.29
N VAL A 79 -25.56 -2.99 -27.35
CA VAL A 79 -26.92 -2.44 -27.28
C VAL A 79 -27.19 -1.83 -25.90
N PHE A 80 -26.71 -2.47 -24.84
CA PHE A 80 -26.84 -1.96 -23.48
C PHE A 80 -26.04 -0.66 -23.29
N LEU A 81 -24.82 -0.58 -23.82
CA LEU A 81 -23.99 0.62 -23.75
C LEU A 81 -24.60 1.78 -24.55
N GLU A 82 -25.13 1.52 -25.74
CA GLU A 82 -25.82 2.55 -26.54
C GLU A 82 -27.07 3.08 -25.85
N GLU A 83 -27.91 2.21 -25.26
CA GLU A 83 -29.11 2.65 -24.54
C GLU A 83 -28.75 3.36 -23.22
N ALA A 84 -27.72 2.91 -22.52
CA ALA A 84 -27.22 3.57 -21.31
C ALA A 84 -26.67 4.98 -21.62
N ALA A 85 -25.96 5.14 -22.73
CA ALA A 85 -25.44 6.44 -23.16
C ALA A 85 -26.54 7.44 -23.56
N LYS A 86 -27.74 6.97 -23.94
CA LYS A 86 -28.90 7.82 -24.26
C LYS A 86 -29.63 8.34 -23.01
N LEU A 87 -29.35 7.81 -21.82
CA LEU A 87 -30.03 8.23 -20.60
C LEU A 87 -29.55 9.63 -20.15
N PRO A 88 -30.47 10.56 -19.82
CA PRO A 88 -30.11 11.88 -19.34
C PRO A 88 -29.41 11.78 -17.97
N GLY A 89 -28.14 12.18 -17.91
CA GLY A 89 -27.29 12.11 -16.73
C GLY A 89 -26.10 11.14 -16.85
N VAL A 90 -26.05 10.31 -17.89
CA VAL A 90 -24.90 9.45 -18.19
C VAL A 90 -23.93 10.20 -19.09
N GLN A 91 -22.73 10.53 -18.59
CA GLN A 91 -21.68 11.18 -19.40
C GLN A 91 -20.97 10.18 -20.32
N SER A 92 -20.68 8.99 -19.82
CA SER A 92 -20.07 7.92 -20.59
C SER A 92 -20.50 6.57 -20.04
N ALA A 93 -20.71 5.60 -20.93
CA ALA A 93 -21.00 4.22 -20.60
C ALA A 93 -19.93 3.35 -21.22
N SER A 94 -19.29 2.48 -20.43
CA SER A 94 -18.32 1.54 -20.95
C SER A 94 -18.25 0.27 -20.11
N ALA A 95 -17.77 -0.80 -20.75
CA ALA A 95 -17.51 -2.07 -20.12
C ALA A 95 -16.00 -2.27 -19.94
N THR A 96 -15.63 -2.70 -18.74
CA THR A 96 -14.29 -3.14 -18.42
C THR A 96 -14.36 -4.55 -17.84
N SER A 97 -13.49 -5.42 -18.34
CA SER A 97 -13.28 -6.76 -17.77
C SER A 97 -12.60 -6.70 -16.39
N HIS A 98 -12.20 -5.50 -15.95
CA HIS A 98 -11.30 -5.33 -14.83
C HIS A 98 -11.72 -4.20 -13.88
N SER A 99 -11.57 -4.47 -12.58
CA SER A 99 -11.67 -3.42 -11.55
C SER A 99 -10.51 -2.44 -11.72
N MET A 100 -10.79 -1.15 -11.83
CA MET A 100 -9.76 -0.10 -11.98
C MET A 100 -8.72 -0.04 -10.84
N MET A 101 -8.93 -0.80 -9.76
CA MET A 101 -8.07 -0.85 -8.57
C MET A 101 -7.47 -2.25 -8.32
N GLY A 102 -7.60 -3.20 -9.26
CA GLY A 102 -7.17 -4.59 -9.10
C GLY A 102 -5.92 -4.94 -9.90
N HIS A 103 -5.31 -6.08 -9.58
CA HIS A 103 -4.48 -6.86 -10.51
C HIS A 103 -5.30 -8.11 -10.86
N ASN A 104 -5.36 -8.54 -12.12
CA ASN A 104 -6.21 -9.68 -12.47
C ASN A 104 -5.60 -10.53 -13.58
N SER A 105 -5.25 -9.93 -14.71
CA SER A 105 -4.76 -10.68 -15.86
C SER A 105 -3.37 -10.20 -16.23
N SER A 106 -2.36 -10.94 -15.77
CA SER A 106 -0.98 -10.73 -16.21
C SER A 106 -0.58 -11.81 -17.22
N THR A 107 0.10 -11.41 -18.28
CA THR A 107 0.75 -12.30 -19.24
C THR A 107 2.25 -12.15 -19.14
N ASN A 108 2.96 -13.27 -19.17
CA ASN A 108 4.43 -13.29 -19.33
C ASN A 108 4.83 -13.56 -20.78
N GLY A 109 3.85 -13.79 -21.67
CA GLY A 109 4.04 -14.24 -23.05
C GLY A 109 4.42 -13.15 -24.05
N VAL A 110 4.56 -11.89 -23.61
CA VAL A 110 5.00 -10.80 -24.50
C VAL A 110 6.49 -10.98 -24.78
N SER A 111 6.85 -11.11 -26.05
CA SER A 111 8.23 -11.15 -26.53
C SER A 111 8.49 -9.96 -27.44
N TRP A 112 9.69 -9.39 -27.36
CA TRP A 112 10.16 -8.31 -28.22
C TRP A 112 11.63 -8.55 -28.56
N GLU A 113 12.09 -7.88 -29.62
CA GLU A 113 13.47 -7.98 -30.07
C GLU A 113 14.43 -7.50 -28.96
N GLY A 114 15.33 -8.37 -28.52
CA GLY A 114 16.28 -8.09 -27.43
C GLY A 114 15.84 -8.53 -26.03
N LYS A 115 14.67 -9.16 -25.86
CA LYS A 115 14.26 -9.73 -24.56
C LYS A 115 15.13 -10.94 -24.21
N ASN A 116 15.68 -10.96 -22.99
CA ASN A 116 16.36 -12.12 -22.43
C ASN A 116 15.35 -13.29 -22.26
N PRO A 117 15.64 -14.49 -22.80
CA PRO A 117 14.72 -15.65 -22.71
C PRO A 117 14.36 -16.07 -21.28
N ASP A 118 15.24 -15.81 -20.30
CA ASP A 118 15.04 -16.20 -18.91
C ASP A 118 14.19 -15.17 -18.11
N ASP A 119 13.97 -13.97 -18.66
CA ASP A 119 13.26 -12.90 -17.96
C ASP A 119 11.74 -13.07 -18.06
N ARG A 120 11.13 -13.38 -16.91
CA ARG A 120 9.67 -13.40 -16.74
C ARG A 120 9.17 -12.03 -16.30
N ILE A 121 8.89 -11.18 -17.28
CA ILE A 121 8.32 -9.86 -17.07
C ILE A 121 6.79 -9.95 -17.21
N PRO A 122 6.02 -9.74 -16.11
CA PRO A 122 4.57 -9.74 -16.17
C PRO A 122 4.05 -8.44 -16.78
N PHE A 123 3.22 -8.55 -17.81
CA PHE A 123 2.45 -7.46 -18.39
C PHE A 123 0.99 -7.62 -17.98
N GLU A 124 0.42 -6.62 -17.32
CA GLU A 124 -1.02 -6.59 -17.05
C GLU A 124 -1.77 -6.27 -18.36
N LEU A 125 -2.72 -7.13 -18.73
CA LEU A 125 -3.58 -6.95 -19.89
C LEU A 125 -4.90 -6.31 -19.44
N TYR A 126 -5.13 -5.08 -19.87
CA TYR A 126 -6.38 -4.37 -19.64
C TYR A 126 -7.25 -4.45 -20.90
N TRP A 127 -8.26 -5.33 -20.89
CA TRP A 127 -9.27 -5.35 -21.96
C TRP A 127 -10.32 -4.29 -21.68
N VAL A 128 -10.39 -3.33 -22.59
CA VAL A 128 -11.17 -2.11 -22.47
C VAL A 128 -12.01 -1.96 -23.74
N HIS A 129 -13.30 -1.67 -23.59
CA HIS A 129 -14.17 -1.43 -24.74
C HIS A 129 -13.73 -0.16 -25.51
N PRO A 130 -13.79 -0.14 -26.86
CA PRO A 130 -13.54 1.06 -27.65
C PRO A 130 -14.49 2.18 -27.20
N GLY A 131 -13.95 3.25 -26.60
CA GLY A 131 -14.76 4.35 -26.04
C GLY A 131 -14.45 4.71 -24.58
N VAL A 132 -13.50 4.04 -23.92
CA VAL A 132 -13.06 4.41 -22.56
C VAL A 132 -12.17 5.65 -22.50
N PHE A 133 -11.36 5.87 -23.54
CA PHE A 133 -10.51 7.03 -23.64
C PHE A 133 -11.01 7.88 -24.80
N GLU A 134 -11.48 9.09 -24.51
CA GLU A 134 -11.66 10.13 -25.52
C GLU A 134 -10.28 10.42 -26.13
N THR A 135 -10.16 10.26 -27.45
CA THR A 135 -9.06 10.86 -28.22
C THR A 135 -9.40 12.29 -28.59
#